data_AF-A0A1J3EU05-F1
#
_entry.id   AF-A0A1J3EU05-F1
#
_cell.length_a   1.000
_cell.length_b   1.000
_cell.length_c   1.000
_cell.angle_alpha   90.00
_cell.angle_beta   90.00
_cell.angle_gamma   90.00
#
_symmetry.space_group_name_H-M   'P 1'
#
loop_
_entity.id
_entity.type
_entity.pdbx_description
1 polymer ?
#
loop_
_entity_poly.entity_id
_entity_poly.type
_entity_poly.pdbx_seq_one_letter_code
_entity_poly.pdbx_strand_id
1 'polypeptide(L)'
;TLFNPEEKGKLYRMRADVYEFANSACLATHGNWLLMVDHWSDLYLLNLFTHEKIYLPEVESQLGKTKLERTSSRGRFCLSNDQLHRPMKLKGINEIMHSPVFWIDEETKEYVVVWALGEWCVVYSKKGDTFWNQIHIPPPRFY
;
A
#
# COMPACT_ATOMS: atom_id res chain seq x y z
N THR A 1 15.97 11.28 -10.90
CA THR A 1 16.33 12.62 -10.40
C THR A 1 15.06 13.24 -9.86
N LEU A 2 15.03 13.67 -8.60
CA LEU A 2 13.85 14.24 -7.95
C LEU A 2 13.99 15.77 -7.90
N PHE A 3 12.88 16.46 -8.17
CA PHE A 3 12.80 17.92 -8.21
C PHE A 3 11.89 18.39 -7.08
N ASN A 4 12.42 19.24 -6.20
CA ASN A 4 11.64 19.93 -5.18
C ASN A 4 11.32 21.35 -5.69
N PRO A 5 10.04 21.70 -5.96
CA PRO A 5 9.68 23.01 -6.47
C PRO A 5 9.92 24.15 -5.47
N GLU A 6 9.95 23.87 -4.16
CA GLU A 6 10.23 24.89 -3.14
C GLU A 6 11.72 25.26 -3.07
N GLU A 7 12.60 24.36 -3.52
CA GLU A 7 14.04 24.57 -3.53
C GLU A 7 14.56 24.86 -4.94
N LYS A 8 14.64 26.16 -5.28
CA LYS A 8 15.07 26.62 -6.60
C LYS A 8 16.39 25.97 -7.04
N GLY A 9 16.33 25.21 -8.13
CA GLY A 9 17.49 24.70 -8.87
C GLY A 9 18.19 23.49 -8.24
N LYS A 10 17.65 22.90 -7.17
CA LYS A 10 18.24 21.69 -6.58
C LYS A 10 17.63 20.43 -7.18
N LEU A 11 18.52 19.57 -7.67
CA LEU A 11 18.18 18.23 -8.15
C LEU A 11 18.74 17.22 -7.16
N TYR A 12 17.85 16.42 -6.58
CA TYR A 12 18.23 15.37 -5.66
C TYR A 12 18.43 14.07 -6.45
N ARG A 13 19.63 13.50 -6.32
CA ARG A 13 19.94 12.16 -6.81
C ARG A 13 20.17 11.28 -5.60
N MET A 14 19.24 10.36 -5.35
CA MET A 14 19.43 9.32 -4.35
C MET A 14 20.69 8.54 -4.75
N ARG A 15 21.69 8.51 -3.86
CA ARG A 15 22.90 7.74 -4.09
C ARG A 15 22.55 6.25 -3.99
N ALA A 16 23.06 5.45 -4.92
CA ALA A 16 22.75 4.01 -5.05
C ALA A 16 23.30 3.18 -3.87
N ASP A 17 24.06 3.81 -2.99
CA ASP A 17 24.66 3.27 -1.76
C ASP A 17 23.59 2.89 -0.71
N VAL A 18 22.33 3.32 -0.88
CA VAL A 18 21.22 2.90 -0.02
C VAL A 18 20.66 1.57 -0.50
N TYR A 19 21.36 0.50 -0.13
CA TYR A 19 20.97 -0.91 -0.33
C TYR A 19 19.55 -1.22 0.20
N GLU A 20 19.02 -0.40 1.11
CA GLU A 20 17.71 -0.60 1.76
C GLU A 20 16.52 -0.60 0.78
N PHE A 21 16.63 0.02 -0.40
CA PHE A 21 15.51 0.11 -1.34
C PHE A 21 15.63 -0.80 -2.56
N ALA A 22 16.74 -1.52 -2.72
CA ALA A 22 17.00 -2.33 -3.92
C ALA A 22 15.95 -3.42 -4.17
N ASN A 23 15.19 -3.79 -3.14
CA ASN A 23 14.10 -4.76 -3.25
C ASN A 23 12.72 -4.16 -2.85
N SER A 24 12.57 -2.84 -2.88
CA SER A 24 11.31 -2.16 -2.58
C SER A 24 10.77 -1.44 -3.81
N ALA A 25 9.45 -1.34 -3.93
CA ALA A 25 8.77 -0.61 -4.98
C ALA A 25 7.92 0.53 -4.40
N CYS A 26 7.86 1.64 -5.12
CA CYS A 26 6.95 2.74 -4.80
C CYS A 26 5.59 2.50 -5.48
N LEU A 27 4.53 2.58 -4.69
CA LEU A 27 3.15 2.36 -5.13
C LEU A 27 2.40 3.68 -5.38
N ALA A 28 2.68 4.72 -4.59
CA ALA A 28 2.07 6.03 -4.71
C ALA A 28 2.95 7.10 -4.05
N THR A 29 2.68 8.38 -4.35
CA THR A 29 3.43 9.53 -3.81
C THR A 29 2.48 10.62 -3.33
N HIS A 30 2.81 11.28 -2.21
CA HIS A 30 2.11 12.47 -1.72
C HIS A 30 3.09 13.39 -1.00
N GLY A 31 3.34 14.58 -1.56
CA GLY A 31 4.35 15.50 -1.02
C GLY A 31 5.72 14.83 -0.92
N ASN A 32 6.31 14.86 0.27
CA ASN A 32 7.62 14.26 0.56
C ASN A 32 7.57 12.77 0.89
N TRP A 33 6.38 12.16 0.84
CA TRP A 33 6.15 10.79 1.27
C TRP A 33 5.91 9.85 0.09
N LEU A 34 6.35 8.61 0.26
CA LEU A 34 6.13 7.50 -0.65
C LEU A 34 5.37 6.40 0.08
N LEU A 35 4.35 5.84 -0.56
CA LEU A 35 3.84 4.53 -0.18
C LEU A 35 4.74 3.47 -0.82
N MET A 36 5.37 2.67 0.03
CA MET A 36 6.36 1.67 -0.37
C MET A 36 5.89 0.28 -0.02
N VAL A 37 6.34 -0.68 -0.82
CA VAL A 37 6.22 -2.11 -0.56
C VAL A 37 7.59 -2.75 -0.67
N ASP A 38 7.95 -3.59 0.28
CA ASP A 38 9.21 -4.33 0.22
C ASP A 38 9.06 -5.72 -0.44
N HIS A 39 10.13 -6.48 -0.36
CA HIS A 39 10.24 -7.81 -0.96
C HIS A 39 9.55 -8.94 -0.20
N TRP A 40 9.11 -8.66 1.03
CA TRP A 40 8.19 -9.47 1.84
C TRP A 40 6.75 -8.99 1.69
N SER A 41 6.52 -7.94 0.89
CA SER A 41 5.23 -7.31 0.64
C SER A 41 4.69 -6.51 1.83
N ASP A 42 5.57 -6.12 2.75
CA ASP A 42 5.22 -5.25 3.86
C ASP A 42 5.08 -3.81 3.37
N LEU A 43 4.03 -3.14 3.85
CA LEU A 43 3.66 -1.80 3.43
C LEU A 43 4.13 -0.77 4.46
N TYR A 44 4.68 0.33 3.99
CA TYR A 44 5.08 1.44 4.84
C TYR A 44 5.05 2.77 4.09
N LEU A 45 4.85 3.86 4.81
CA LEU A 45 5.07 5.21 4.31
C LEU A 45 6.53 5.59 4.59
N LEU A 46 7.20 6.16 3.60
CA LEU A 46 8.59 6.59 3.68
C LEU A 46 8.68 8.08 3.35
N ASN A 47 9.24 8.88 4.26
CA ASN A 47 9.63 10.24 3.92
C ASN A 47 10.97 10.24 3.18
N LEU A 48 10.99 10.84 1.99
CA LEU A 48 12.16 10.88 1.11
C LEU A 48 13.36 11.62 1.70
N PHE A 49 13.13 12.67 2.47
CA PHE A 49 14.19 13.56 2.94
C PHE A 49 14.67 13.21 4.34
N THR A 50 13.75 12.79 5.22
CA THR A 50 14.08 12.44 6.61
C THR A 50 14.37 10.96 6.80
N HIS A 51 14.03 10.12 5.81
CA HIS A 51 14.07 8.66 5.89
C HIS A 51 13.18 8.06 7.00
N GLU A 52 12.24 8.85 7.52
CA GLU A 52 11.23 8.40 8.47
C GLU A 52 10.35 7.31 7.82
N LYS A 53 10.10 6.22 8.55
CA LYS A 53 9.25 5.10 8.13
C LYS A 53 8.07 4.96 9.07
N ILE A 54 6.87 4.87 8.51
CA ILE A 54 5.64 4.51 9.23
C ILE A 54 5.18 3.17 8.68
N TYR A 55 5.32 2.11 9.48
CA TYR A 55 4.83 0.79 9.10
C TYR A 55 3.30 0.77 9.15
N LEU A 56 2.71 0.20 8.11
CA LEU A 56 1.27 0.02 8.00
C LEU A 56 0.90 -1.38 8.50
N PRO A 57 -0.40 -1.65 8.74
CA PRO A 57 -0.83 -3.00 9.11
C PRO A 57 -0.44 -4.03 8.05
N GLU A 58 -0.20 -5.26 8.49
CA GLU A 58 0.11 -6.38 7.60
C GLU A 58 -1.01 -6.58 6.57
N VAL A 59 -0.68 -6.99 5.35
CA VAL A 59 -1.67 -7.17 4.27
C VAL A 59 -2.64 -8.33 4.51
N GLU A 60 -2.52 -9.07 5.61
CA GLU A 60 -3.44 -10.12 6.07
C GLU A 60 -4.38 -9.66 7.18
N SER A 61 -4.09 -8.50 7.78
CA SER A 61 -4.84 -7.93 8.90
C SER A 61 -6.16 -7.29 8.47
N GLN A 62 -6.92 -7.92 7.57
CA GLN A 62 -8.21 -7.37 7.14
C GLN A 62 -9.31 -7.57 8.19
N LEU A 63 -10.00 -6.47 8.52
CA LEU A 63 -11.26 -6.49 9.26
C LEU A 63 -12.44 -6.48 8.28
N GLY A 64 -12.87 -7.67 7.87
CA GLY A 64 -14.00 -7.85 6.96
C GLY A 64 -14.09 -9.28 6.40
N LYS A 65 -14.95 -9.45 5.40
CA LYS A 65 -15.25 -10.76 4.79
C LYS A 65 -14.23 -11.18 3.73
N THR A 66 -13.61 -10.23 3.04
CA THR A 66 -12.58 -10.54 2.05
C THR A 66 -11.26 -10.73 2.78
N LYS A 67 -10.66 -11.91 2.72
CA LYS A 67 -9.38 -12.21 3.34
C LYS A 67 -8.30 -12.30 2.27
N LEU A 68 -7.18 -11.64 2.53
CA LEU A 68 -5.98 -11.75 1.73
C LEU A 68 -4.91 -12.40 2.60
N GLU A 69 -4.26 -13.46 2.11
CA GLU A 69 -3.25 -14.18 2.87
C GLU A 69 -2.00 -14.39 2.01
N ARG A 70 -0.81 -14.14 2.54
CA ARG A 70 0.42 -14.62 1.90
C ARG A 70 0.46 -16.14 1.95
N THR A 71 0.89 -16.74 0.85
CA THR A 71 1.16 -18.18 0.80
C THR A 71 2.60 -18.47 1.23
N SER A 72 2.93 -19.75 1.46
CA SER A 72 4.31 -20.20 1.69
C SER A 72 5.26 -19.88 0.54
N SER A 73 4.73 -19.61 -0.66
CA SER A 73 5.52 -19.18 -1.81
C SER A 73 5.64 -17.65 -1.80
N ARG A 74 6.89 -17.16 -1.73
CA ARG A 74 7.20 -15.73 -1.72
C ARG A 74 6.51 -14.99 -2.88
N GLY A 75 5.88 -13.87 -2.56
CA GLY A 75 5.18 -13.03 -3.54
C GLY A 75 3.91 -13.66 -4.11
N ARG A 76 3.36 -14.71 -3.49
CA ARG A 76 2.06 -15.29 -3.87
C ARG A 76 1.07 -15.15 -2.75
N PHE A 77 -0.18 -14.91 -3.12
CA PHE A 77 -1.26 -14.63 -2.20
C PHE A 77 -2.50 -15.45 -2.54
N CYS A 78 -3.33 -15.68 -1.53
CA CYS A 78 -4.64 -16.27 -1.64
C CYS A 78 -5.67 -15.24 -1.20
N LEU A 79 -6.67 -15.01 -2.05
CA LEU A 79 -7.81 -14.17 -1.75
C LEU A 79 -9.06 -15.04 -1.61
N SER A 80 -9.79 -14.88 -0.51
CA SER A 80 -11.04 -15.57 -0.25
C SER A 80 -12.12 -14.60 0.20
N ASN A 81 -13.37 -14.87 -0.13
CA ASN A 81 -14.54 -14.18 0.41
C ASN A 81 -15.77 -15.11 0.33
N ASP A 82 -16.92 -14.66 0.82
CA ASP A 82 -18.17 -15.42 0.81
C ASP A 82 -18.79 -15.61 -0.58
N GLN A 83 -18.44 -14.76 -1.54
CA GLN A 83 -18.93 -14.83 -2.93
C GLN A 83 -18.09 -15.75 -3.82
N LEU A 84 -16.88 -16.11 -3.38
CA LEU A 84 -15.96 -16.96 -4.12
C LEU A 84 -16.17 -18.43 -3.73
N HIS A 85 -16.57 -19.26 -4.71
CA HIS A 85 -16.65 -20.71 -4.51
C HIS A 85 -15.30 -21.37 -4.16
N ARG A 86 -14.18 -20.75 -4.55
CA ARG A 86 -12.83 -21.19 -4.23
C ARG A 86 -11.89 -19.99 -4.06
N PRO A 87 -10.86 -20.08 -3.19
CA PRO A 87 -9.86 -19.02 -3.07
C PRO A 87 -9.15 -18.75 -4.39
N MET A 88 -8.99 -17.48 -4.71
CA MET A 88 -8.26 -16.98 -5.88
C MET A 88 -6.78 -16.86 -5.56
N LYS A 89 -5.90 -17.34 -6.45
CA LYS A 89 -4.45 -17.24 -6.28
C LYS A 89 -3.93 -16.05 -7.09
N LEU A 90 -3.19 -15.18 -6.42
CA LEU A 90 -2.66 -13.92 -6.96
C LEU A 90 -1.13 -13.93 -6.91
N LYS A 91 -0.48 -13.31 -7.90
CA LYS A 91 0.98 -13.21 -8.00
C LYS A 91 1.41 -11.75 -7.86
N GLY A 92 2.10 -11.46 -6.77
CA GLY A 92 2.67 -10.15 -6.49
C GLY A 92 1.63 -9.13 -6.03
N ILE A 93 2.12 -8.08 -5.39
CA ILE A 93 1.29 -7.04 -4.81
C ILE A 93 0.54 -6.21 -5.87
N ASN A 94 1.07 -6.12 -7.09
CA ASN A 94 0.45 -5.38 -8.19
C ASN A 94 -0.84 -6.04 -8.72
N GLU A 95 -1.01 -7.36 -8.55
CA GLU A 95 -2.26 -8.04 -8.89
C GLU A 95 -3.33 -7.90 -7.77
N ILE A 96 -2.94 -7.37 -6.62
CA ILE A 96 -3.78 -7.29 -5.41
C ILE A 96 -4.22 -5.85 -5.16
N MET A 97 -3.27 -4.93 -5.18
CA MET A 97 -3.47 -3.53 -4.83
C MET A 97 -3.74 -2.72 -6.09
N HIS A 98 -5.01 -2.50 -6.39
CA HIS A 98 -5.41 -1.61 -7.47
C HIS A 98 -5.49 -0.17 -6.97
N SER A 99 -4.88 0.74 -7.74
CA SER A 99 -4.96 2.19 -7.54
C SER A 99 -4.70 2.65 -6.10
N PRO A 100 -3.57 2.27 -5.48
CA PRO A 100 -3.27 2.71 -4.13
C PRO A 100 -3.11 4.22 -4.08
N VAL A 101 -3.74 4.84 -3.09
CA VAL A 101 -3.65 6.27 -2.81
C VAL A 101 -3.47 6.47 -1.32
N PHE A 102 -2.84 7.57 -0.94
CA PHE A 102 -2.74 7.94 0.46
C PHE A 102 -2.68 9.46 0.60
N TRP A 103 -3.03 9.90 1.79
CA TRP A 103 -2.84 11.26 2.25
C TRP A 103 -2.17 11.22 3.61
N ILE A 104 -1.29 12.19 3.86
CA ILE A 104 -0.60 12.38 5.12
C ILE A 104 -0.46 13.87 5.41
N ASP A 105 -0.77 14.24 6.64
CA ASP A 105 -0.48 15.55 7.20
C ASP A 105 0.97 15.56 7.70
N GLU A 106 1.81 16.43 7.12
CA GLU A 106 3.24 16.42 7.41
C GLU A 106 3.58 16.91 8.83
N GLU A 107 2.71 17.71 9.46
CA GLU A 107 2.91 18.28 10.79
C GLU A 107 2.50 17.30 11.89
N THR A 108 1.29 16.76 11.79
CA THR A 108 0.68 15.88 12.81
C THR A 108 0.97 14.39 12.59
N LYS A 109 1.47 14.03 11.41
CA LYS A 109 1.61 12.65 10.94
C LYS A 109 0.30 11.87 10.96
N GLU A 110 -0.85 12.56 10.92
CA GLU A 110 -2.13 11.93 10.61
C GLU A 110 -2.10 11.43 9.18
N TYR A 111 -2.52 10.19 8.96
CA TYR A 111 -2.49 9.58 7.63
C TYR A 111 -3.70 8.70 7.39
N VAL A 112 -4.01 8.52 6.11
CA VAL A 112 -4.90 7.48 5.62
C VAL A 112 -4.34 6.89 4.34
N VAL A 113 -4.33 5.56 4.26
CA VAL A 113 -3.93 4.80 3.07
C VAL A 113 -5.15 4.02 2.60
N VAL A 114 -5.43 4.08 1.30
CA VAL A 114 -6.60 3.46 0.67
C VAL A 114 -6.16 2.74 -0.60
N TRP A 115 -6.71 1.55 -0.84
CA TRP A 115 -6.48 0.83 -2.09
C TRP A 115 -7.66 -0.11 -2.39
N ALA A 116 -7.84 -0.47 -3.65
CA ALA A 116 -8.90 -1.39 -4.06
C ALA A 116 -8.39 -2.83 -4.08
N LEU A 117 -9.15 -3.73 -3.46
CA LEU A 117 -8.90 -5.16 -3.45
C LEU A 117 -9.79 -5.82 -4.53
N GLY A 118 -9.32 -5.72 -5.77
CA GLY A 118 -10.09 -6.12 -6.96
C GLY A 118 -11.42 -5.37 -7.07
N GLU A 119 -12.48 -6.08 -7.46
CA GLU A 119 -13.85 -5.55 -7.56
C GLU A 119 -14.69 -5.75 -6.28
N TRP A 120 -14.08 -6.27 -5.20
CA TRP A 120 -14.83 -6.75 -4.03
C TRP A 120 -15.01 -5.68 -2.96
N CYS A 121 -13.93 -4.99 -2.61
CA CYS A 121 -13.94 -3.95 -1.60
C CYS A 121 -12.82 -2.95 -1.81
N VAL A 122 -13.03 -1.75 -1.27
CA VAL A 122 -11.96 -0.81 -0.98
C VAL A 122 -11.50 -1.09 0.43
N VAL A 123 -10.19 -1.10 0.65
CA VAL A 123 -9.61 -1.26 1.98
C VAL A 123 -8.83 -0.02 2.37
N TYR A 124 -8.82 0.27 3.67
CA TYR A 124 -8.11 1.44 4.19
C TYR A 124 -7.55 1.21 5.59
N SER A 125 -6.52 1.97 5.92
CA SER A 125 -5.96 2.08 7.26
C SER A 125 -5.62 3.54 7.52
N LYS A 126 -5.95 4.02 8.71
CA LYS A 126 -5.51 5.35 9.19
C LYS A 126 -4.61 5.21 10.41
N LYS A 127 -4.02 6.33 10.83
CA LYS A 127 -3.19 6.37 12.04
C LYS A 127 -3.92 5.76 13.24
N GLY A 128 -3.22 4.86 13.94
CA GLY A 128 -3.73 4.15 15.12
C GLY A 128 -4.49 2.85 14.80
N ASP A 129 -4.87 2.61 13.55
CA ASP A 129 -5.43 1.31 13.15
C ASP A 129 -4.32 0.23 13.18
N THR A 130 -4.69 -0.98 13.63
CA THR A 130 -3.82 -2.17 13.57
C THR A 130 -4.28 -3.17 12.52
N PHE A 131 -5.28 -2.80 11.71
CA PHE A 131 -5.92 -3.64 10.71
C PHE A 131 -6.40 -2.80 9.52
N TRP A 132 -6.59 -3.46 8.38
CA TRP A 132 -7.22 -2.88 7.19
C TRP A 132 -8.74 -2.99 7.29
N ASN A 133 -9.41 -1.85 7.40
CA ASN A 133 -10.86 -1.74 7.33
C ASN A 133 -11.36 -1.98 5.90
N GLN A 134 -12.59 -2.48 5.73
CA GLN A 134 -13.19 -2.74 4.42
C GLN A 134 -14.47 -1.94 4.18
N ILE A 135 -14.56 -1.39 2.98
CA ILE A 135 -15.78 -0.80 2.43
C ILE A 135 -16.19 -1.67 1.24
N HIS A 136 -17.31 -2.37 1.37
CA HIS A 136 -17.81 -3.25 0.31
C HIS A 136 -18.23 -2.46 -0.92
N ILE A 137 -17.79 -2.91 -2.09
CA ILE A 137 -18.28 -2.39 -3.36
C ILE A 137 -19.59 -3.14 -3.66
N PRO A 138 -20.73 -2.43 -3.80
CA PRO A 138 -21.98 -3.09 -4.17
C PRO A 138 -21.86 -3.68 -5.58
N PRO A 139 -22.51 -4.83 -5.86
CA PRO A 139 -22.49 -5.39 -7.20
C PRO A 139 -23.06 -4.39 -8.22
N PRO A 140 -22.55 -4.40 -9.46
CA PRO A 140 -23.06 -3.51 -10.50
C PRO A 140 -24.58 -3.68 -10.64
N ARG A 141 -25.31 -2.57 -10.51
CA ARG A 141 -26.75 -2.56 -10.81
C ARG A 141 -26.88 -2.54 -12.33
N PHE A 142 -27.25 -3.68 -12.91
CA PHE A 142 -27.70 -3.71 -14.30
C PHE A 142 -29.09 -3.03 -14.36
N TYR A 143 -29.17 -1.92 -15.09
CA TYR A 143 -30.43 -1.21 -15.42
C TYR A 143 -30.96 -1.67 -16.77
#